data_AF-A0A3A1XEQ3-F1
#
_entry.id   AF-A0A3A1XEQ3-F1
#
_cell.length_a   1.000
_cell.length_b   1.000
_cell.length_c   1.000
_cell.angle_alpha   90.00
_cell.angle_beta   90.00
_cell.angle_gamma   90.00
#
_symmetry.space_group_name_H-M   'P 1'
#
loop_
_entity.id
_entity.type
_entity.pdbx_description
1 polymer ?
#
loop_
_entity_poly.entity_id
_entity_poly.type
_entity_poly.pdbx_seq_one_letter_code
_entity_poly.pdbx_strand_id
1 'polypeptide(L)'
;MNNHTIGKATLIVSVLSALLMLNACGGIGNNNASGVGGARSQNSSPRETVDFAHIEKEYQESVAKLSWPEKYKAPANLVGEEKDGQFQSGYGDTQASNYYQCAWERQWLDTYASDEQAASKALHELEKVPSMPFMGPDRCDDATRNFFKEHMRKAKLGDPSGFQQDVQTNCPVM
;
A
#
# COMPACT_ATOMS: atom_id res chain seq x y z
N MET A 1 40.91 27.14 -30.94
CA MET A 1 39.47 27.00 -31.24
C MET A 1 39.15 25.51 -31.22
N ASN A 2 38.83 24.97 -30.05
CA ASN A 2 38.49 23.54 -29.90
C ASN A 2 37.12 23.46 -29.24
N ASN A 3 36.09 23.29 -30.05
CA ASN A 3 34.72 23.03 -29.61
C ASN A 3 34.62 21.56 -29.19
N HIS A 4 34.52 21.30 -27.89
CA HIS A 4 34.02 20.03 -27.38
C HIS A 4 32.61 20.24 -26.84
N THR A 5 31.64 19.85 -27.66
CA THR A 5 30.24 19.69 -27.29
C THR A 5 30.13 18.53 -26.29
N ILE A 6 29.89 18.85 -25.02
CA ILE A 6 29.60 17.85 -23.98
C ILE A 6 28.11 17.49 -24.10
N GLY A 7 27.83 16.34 -24.69
CA GLY A 7 26.49 15.74 -24.69
C GLY A 7 26.10 15.36 -23.27
N LYS A 8 24.93 15.83 -22.82
CA LYS A 8 24.33 15.43 -21.55
C LYS A 8 23.94 13.95 -21.65
N ALA A 9 24.71 13.08 -20.99
CA ALA A 9 24.29 11.71 -20.73
C ALA A 9 23.19 11.75 -19.67
N THR A 10 21.93 11.66 -20.10
CA THR A 10 20.80 11.41 -19.22
C THR A 10 20.95 10.00 -18.67
N LEU A 11 21.48 9.90 -17.45
CA LEU A 11 21.50 8.66 -16.69
C LEU A 11 20.07 8.40 -16.20
N ILE A 12 19.30 7.63 -16.98
CA ILE A 12 18.04 7.07 -16.50
C ILE A 12 18.42 6.01 -15.48
N VAL A 13 18.51 6.41 -14.21
CA VAL A 13 18.48 5.47 -13.10
C VAL A 13 17.04 4.98 -13.01
N SER A 14 16.72 3.95 -13.79
CA SER A 14 15.54 3.13 -13.55
C SER A 14 15.77 2.41 -12.23
N VAL A 15 15.44 3.06 -11.12
CA VAL A 15 15.26 2.39 -9.84
C VAL A 15 14.07 1.47 -10.05
N LEU A 16 14.38 0.19 -10.23
CA LEU A 16 13.43 -0.90 -10.18
C LEU A 16 12.78 -0.80 -8.79
N SER A 17 11.59 -0.19 -8.69
CA SER A 17 10.76 -0.31 -7.49
C SER A 17 10.40 -1.77 -7.37
N ALA A 18 11.22 -2.50 -6.61
CA ALA A 18 10.85 -3.79 -6.11
C ALA A 18 9.60 -3.57 -5.26
N LEU A 19 8.42 -3.77 -5.85
CA LEU A 19 7.24 -4.13 -5.09
C LEU A 19 7.70 -5.29 -4.21
N LEU A 20 7.88 -5.02 -2.91
CA LEU A 20 7.99 -6.06 -1.92
C LEU A 20 6.63 -6.77 -1.92
N MET A 21 6.48 -7.72 -2.83
CA MET A 21 5.59 -8.85 -2.68
C MET A 21 5.96 -9.42 -1.30
N LEU A 22 5.10 -9.18 -0.31
CA LEU A 22 5.15 -9.86 0.97
C LEU A 22 4.95 -11.35 0.68
N ASN A 23 6.05 -12.02 0.35
CA ASN A 23 6.13 -13.46 0.29
C ASN A 23 5.84 -13.96 1.70
N ALA A 24 4.62 -14.43 1.91
CA ALA A 24 4.31 -15.35 2.98
C ALA A 24 5.14 -16.62 2.72
N CYS A 25 6.37 -16.65 3.22
CA CYS A 25 7.21 -17.84 3.19
C CYS A 25 6.49 -18.95 3.96
N GLY A 26 5.95 -19.93 3.23
CA GLY A 26 5.60 -21.23 3.77
C GLY A 26 6.87 -21.90 4.29
N GLY A 27 7.04 -21.91 5.61
CA GLY A 27 8.13 -22.61 6.28
C GLY A 27 7.90 -24.11 6.26
N ILE A 28 8.76 -24.83 5.54
CA ILE A 28 8.97 -26.28 5.64
C ILE A 28 9.39 -26.60 7.08
N GLY A 29 8.73 -27.61 7.67
CA GLY A 29 8.85 -27.94 9.08
C GLY A 29 10.24 -28.43 9.53
N ASN A 30 10.52 -28.21 10.81
CA ASN A 30 11.37 -29.10 11.58
C ASN A 30 10.89 -29.14 13.04
N ASN A 31 10.82 -30.36 13.59
CA ASN A 31 10.20 -30.66 14.87
C ASN A 31 11.08 -30.25 16.07
N ASN A 32 10.39 -30.03 17.20
CA ASN A 32 10.86 -29.92 18.59
C ASN A 32 11.16 -28.51 19.12
N ALA A 33 10.15 -27.88 19.74
CA ALA A 33 10.27 -27.25 21.06
C ALA A 33 8.88 -26.94 21.61
N SER A 34 8.58 -27.48 22.79
CA SER A 34 7.38 -27.21 23.57
C SER A 34 7.28 -25.72 23.94
N GLY A 35 6.17 -25.08 23.58
CA GLY A 35 5.85 -23.73 24.01
C GLY A 35 4.36 -23.49 23.84
N VAL A 36 3.66 -23.25 24.95
CA VAL A 36 2.22 -22.97 25.01
C VAL A 36 1.96 -21.66 24.25
N GLY A 37 1.49 -21.77 23.01
CA GLY A 37 1.02 -20.66 22.18
C GLY A 37 -0.35 -21.02 21.64
N GLY A 38 -1.39 -20.29 22.06
CA GLY A 38 -2.75 -20.53 21.63
C GLY A 38 -2.86 -20.53 20.10
N ALA A 39 -3.25 -21.67 19.54
CA ALA A 39 -3.60 -21.79 18.14
C ALA A 39 -4.85 -20.92 17.89
N ARG A 40 -4.66 -19.69 17.42
CA ARG A 40 -5.72 -18.95 16.75
C ARG A 40 -5.95 -19.67 15.42
N SER A 41 -7.03 -20.44 15.36
CA SER A 41 -7.56 -20.96 14.11
C SER A 41 -7.78 -19.79 13.15
N GLN A 42 -6.86 -19.60 12.19
CA GLN A 42 -7.10 -18.73 11.06
C GLN A 42 -7.97 -19.50 10.06
N ASN A 43 -9.28 -19.52 10.34
CA ASN A 43 -10.28 -19.88 9.34
C ASN A 43 -10.32 -18.75 8.29
N SER A 44 -9.33 -18.71 7.40
CA SER A 44 -9.48 -18.04 6.12
C SER A 44 -10.00 -19.06 5.12
N SER A 45 -11.17 -18.81 4.55
CA SER A 45 -11.64 -19.62 3.42
C SER A 45 -10.64 -19.49 2.27
N PRO A 46 -10.33 -20.58 1.53
CA PRO A 46 -9.46 -20.50 0.37
C PRO A 46 -10.00 -19.47 -0.63
N ARG A 47 -9.16 -18.50 -1.01
CA ARG A 47 -9.52 -17.51 -2.03
C ARG A 47 -9.38 -18.10 -3.42
N GLU A 48 -10.27 -17.68 -4.32
CA GLU A 48 -10.24 -18.07 -5.72
C GLU A 48 -8.99 -17.52 -6.41
N THR A 49 -8.42 -18.32 -7.32
CA THR A 49 -7.38 -17.89 -8.25
C THR A 49 -8.04 -17.37 -9.52
N VAL A 50 -7.69 -16.16 -9.94
CA VAL A 50 -8.34 -15.39 -11.01
C VAL A 50 -7.31 -14.82 -11.99
N ASP A 51 -7.76 -14.37 -13.15
CA ASP A 51 -6.89 -13.77 -14.18
C ASP A 51 -6.70 -12.25 -13.99
N PHE A 52 -5.85 -11.66 -14.84
CA PHE A 52 -5.59 -10.22 -14.84
C PHE A 52 -6.85 -9.38 -15.09
N ALA A 53 -7.72 -9.79 -16.00
CA ALA A 53 -8.92 -9.03 -16.35
C ALA A 53 -9.88 -8.92 -15.16
N HIS A 54 -9.97 -9.96 -14.34
CA HIS A 54 -10.71 -9.95 -13.10
C HIS A 54 -10.18 -8.91 -12.11
N ILE A 55 -8.88 -8.94 -11.80
CA ILE A 55 -8.29 -8.02 -10.81
C ILE A 55 -8.24 -6.58 -11.32
N GLU A 56 -8.10 -6.34 -12.63
CA GLU A 56 -8.17 -5.00 -13.20
C GLU A 56 -9.57 -4.41 -13.03
N LYS A 57 -10.61 -5.21 -13.21
CA LYS A 57 -11.99 -4.81 -12.95
C LYS A 57 -12.23 -4.51 -11.46
N GLU A 58 -11.76 -5.38 -10.56
CA GLU A 58 -11.83 -5.11 -9.11
C GLU A 58 -11.18 -3.77 -8.75
N TYR A 59 -9.97 -3.53 -9.26
CA TYR A 59 -9.24 -2.29 -9.05
C TYR A 59 -10.04 -1.07 -9.50
N GLN A 60 -10.55 -1.09 -10.74
CA GLN A 60 -11.33 0.01 -11.32
C GLN A 60 -12.61 0.29 -10.51
N GLU A 61 -13.31 -0.77 -10.09
CA GLU A 61 -14.52 -0.64 -9.26
C GLU A 61 -14.22 -0.04 -7.89
N SER A 62 -13.10 -0.43 -7.26
CA SER A 62 -12.68 0.13 -5.98
C SER A 62 -12.23 1.58 -6.13
N VAL A 63 -11.45 1.91 -7.18
CA VAL A 63 -11.04 3.29 -7.47
C VAL A 63 -12.24 4.23 -7.63
N ALA A 64 -13.31 3.77 -8.30
CA ALA A 64 -14.53 4.54 -8.50
C ALA A 64 -15.34 4.77 -7.19
N LYS A 65 -15.21 3.89 -6.20
CA LYS A 65 -15.94 3.96 -4.91
C LYS A 65 -15.18 4.78 -3.85
N LEU A 66 -13.87 4.87 -3.97
CA LEU A 66 -13.00 5.53 -2.98
C LEU A 66 -12.98 7.06 -3.17
N SER A 67 -12.85 7.78 -2.06
CA SER A 67 -12.63 9.22 -2.01
C SER A 67 -11.14 9.55 -2.15
N TRP A 68 -10.79 10.46 -3.07
CA TRP A 68 -9.40 10.82 -3.34
C TRP A 68 -9.10 12.26 -2.91
N PRO A 69 -7.84 12.58 -2.54
CA PRO A 69 -7.41 13.96 -2.41
C PRO A 69 -7.67 14.73 -3.72
N GLU A 70 -8.09 15.99 -3.64
CA GLU A 70 -8.54 16.76 -4.82
C GLU A 70 -7.48 16.88 -5.91
N LYS A 71 -6.19 16.96 -5.52
CA LYS A 71 -5.06 17.06 -6.44
C LYS A 71 -4.54 15.71 -6.92
N TYR A 72 -5.02 14.62 -6.33
CA TYR A 72 -4.56 13.27 -6.66
C TYR A 72 -5.50 12.61 -7.66
N LYS A 73 -4.91 11.93 -8.65
CA LYS A 73 -5.63 11.09 -9.59
C LYS A 73 -5.08 9.69 -9.49
N ALA A 74 -5.88 8.76 -9.00
CA ALA A 74 -5.53 7.35 -9.02
C ALA A 74 -5.32 6.88 -10.47
N PRO A 75 -4.37 5.95 -10.72
CA PRO A 75 -4.26 5.30 -12.02
C PRO A 75 -5.60 4.71 -12.45
N ALA A 76 -5.91 4.81 -13.74
CA ALA A 76 -7.16 4.26 -14.27
C ALA A 76 -7.15 2.72 -14.31
N ASN A 77 -5.96 2.12 -14.35
CA ASN A 77 -5.72 0.68 -14.47
C ASN A 77 -4.59 0.27 -13.54
N LEU A 78 -4.46 -1.04 -13.32
CA LEU A 78 -3.31 -1.64 -12.66
C LEU A 78 -2.00 -1.34 -13.41
N VAL A 79 -0.90 -1.21 -12.67
CA VAL A 79 0.41 -0.79 -13.19
C VAL A 79 1.51 -1.71 -12.67
N GLY A 80 2.14 -2.44 -13.58
CA GLY A 80 3.32 -3.27 -13.30
C GLY A 80 3.03 -4.76 -13.17
N GLU A 81 1.76 -5.18 -13.13
CA GLU A 81 1.36 -6.58 -13.07
C GLU A 81 1.46 -7.27 -14.45
N GLU A 82 1.84 -8.56 -14.43
CA GLU A 82 1.92 -9.40 -15.62
C GLU A 82 0.52 -9.81 -16.11
N LYS A 83 0.20 -9.52 -17.38
CA LYS A 83 -1.16 -9.71 -17.90
C LYS A 83 -1.56 -11.18 -18.08
N ASP A 84 -0.60 -12.08 -18.18
CA ASP A 84 -0.78 -13.53 -18.24
C ASP A 84 -0.64 -14.20 -16.85
N GLY A 85 -0.49 -13.40 -15.79
CA GLY A 85 -0.40 -13.87 -14.41
C GLY A 85 -1.70 -14.47 -13.87
N GLN A 86 -1.56 -15.19 -12.75
CA GLN A 86 -2.66 -15.69 -11.94
C GLN A 86 -2.61 -15.00 -10.58
N PHE A 87 -3.76 -14.53 -10.12
CA PHE A 87 -3.87 -13.66 -8.95
C PHE A 87 -4.89 -14.20 -7.96
N GLN A 88 -4.86 -13.71 -6.73
CA GLN A 88 -5.92 -14.01 -5.78
C GLN A 88 -7.08 -13.01 -5.94
N SER A 89 -8.31 -13.50 -5.83
CA SER A 89 -9.50 -12.63 -5.81
C SER A 89 -9.37 -11.53 -4.74
N GLY A 90 -9.72 -10.31 -5.10
CA GLY A 90 -9.61 -9.08 -4.34
C GLY A 90 -8.22 -8.45 -4.37
N TYR A 91 -7.28 -8.95 -5.16
CA TYR A 91 -5.98 -8.30 -5.34
C TYR A 91 -6.15 -6.88 -5.90
N GLY A 92 -7.07 -6.67 -6.86
CA GLY A 92 -7.32 -5.34 -7.41
C GLY A 92 -7.82 -4.34 -6.36
N ASP A 93 -8.71 -4.79 -5.48
CA ASP A 93 -9.20 -3.99 -4.34
C ASP A 93 -8.06 -3.63 -3.36
N THR A 94 -7.15 -4.57 -3.08
CA THR A 94 -5.96 -4.31 -2.27
C THR A 94 -5.08 -3.24 -2.90
N GLN A 95 -4.83 -3.30 -4.22
CA GLN A 95 -4.02 -2.29 -4.92
C GLN A 95 -4.68 -0.91 -4.87
N ALA A 96 -6.00 -0.82 -5.09
CA ALA A 96 -6.74 0.44 -4.99
C ALA A 96 -6.69 1.02 -3.57
N SER A 97 -6.83 0.18 -2.56
CA SER A 97 -6.76 0.57 -1.14
C SER A 97 -5.35 1.06 -0.75
N ASN A 98 -4.30 0.46 -1.30
CA ASN A 98 -2.92 0.91 -1.10
C ASN A 98 -2.72 2.33 -1.67
N TYR A 99 -3.14 2.57 -2.92
CA TYR A 99 -3.12 3.93 -3.49
C TYR A 99 -3.91 4.93 -2.63
N TYR A 100 -5.05 4.53 -2.08
CA TYR A 100 -5.86 5.38 -1.21
C TYR A 100 -5.12 5.77 0.06
N GLN A 101 -4.54 4.80 0.78
CA GLN A 101 -3.73 5.07 1.96
C GLN A 101 -2.59 6.04 1.62
N CYS A 102 -1.80 5.71 0.59
CA CYS A 102 -0.67 6.52 0.16
C CYS A 102 -1.05 7.95 -0.24
N ALA A 103 -2.17 8.13 -0.95
CA ALA A 103 -2.62 9.44 -1.39
C ALA A 103 -3.00 10.32 -0.19
N TRP A 104 -3.69 9.77 0.81
CA TRP A 104 -4.08 10.52 2.00
C TRP A 104 -2.92 10.74 2.96
N GLU A 105 -1.99 9.80 3.11
CA GLU A 105 -0.77 10.02 3.89
C GLU A 105 0.10 11.13 3.31
N ARG A 106 0.29 11.16 1.98
CA ARG A 106 0.99 12.25 1.30
C ARG A 106 0.25 13.58 1.47
N GLN A 107 -1.08 13.59 1.28
CA GLN A 107 -1.88 14.79 1.51
C GLN A 107 -1.70 15.32 2.94
N TRP A 108 -1.68 14.44 3.95
CA TRP A 108 -1.44 14.85 5.33
C TRP A 108 -0.02 15.41 5.50
N LEU A 109 1.01 14.72 4.97
CA LEU A 109 2.41 15.17 5.05
C LEU A 109 2.64 16.54 4.39
N ASP A 110 1.91 16.83 3.32
CA ASP A 110 2.01 18.12 2.63
C ASP A 110 1.32 19.26 3.39
N THR A 111 0.38 18.96 4.28
CA THR A 111 -0.49 19.98 4.90
C THR A 111 -0.44 20.07 6.42
N TYR A 112 0.09 19.07 7.14
CA TYR A 112 -0.03 18.97 8.60
C TYR A 112 0.52 20.18 9.36
N ALA A 113 1.46 20.94 8.79
CA ALA A 113 2.05 22.12 9.40
C ALA A 113 1.46 23.46 8.92
N SER A 114 0.64 23.47 7.86
CA SER A 114 0.24 24.71 7.16
C SER A 114 -1.25 24.82 6.85
N ASP A 115 -2.00 23.72 6.83
CA ASP A 115 -3.43 23.68 6.53
C ASP A 115 -4.11 22.59 7.38
N GLU A 116 -4.65 23.04 8.52
CA GLU A 116 -5.33 22.18 9.50
C GLU A 116 -6.57 21.51 8.92
N GLN A 117 -7.31 22.19 8.04
CA GLN A 117 -8.52 21.63 7.45
C GLN A 117 -8.20 20.47 6.51
N ALA A 118 -7.20 20.64 5.65
CA ALA A 118 -6.73 19.59 4.76
C ALA A 118 -6.11 18.42 5.54
N ALA A 119 -5.31 18.71 6.57
CA ALA A 119 -4.72 17.67 7.42
C ALA A 119 -5.77 16.87 8.19
N SER A 120 -6.78 17.54 8.76
CA SER A 120 -7.89 16.89 9.47
C SER A 120 -8.71 16.00 8.54
N LYS A 121 -8.99 16.47 7.31
CA LYS A 121 -9.65 15.67 6.27
C LYS A 121 -8.83 14.42 5.93
N ALA A 122 -7.51 14.56 5.76
CA ALA A 122 -6.65 13.42 5.45
C ALA A 122 -6.64 12.37 6.58
N LEU A 123 -6.55 12.81 7.85
CA LEU A 123 -6.65 11.89 8.99
C LEU A 123 -8.01 11.19 9.03
N HIS A 124 -9.11 11.91 8.78
CA HIS A 124 -10.46 11.32 8.76
C HIS A 124 -10.61 10.23 7.70
N GLU A 125 -10.01 10.42 6.52
CA GLU A 125 -10.00 9.41 5.47
C GLU A 125 -9.12 8.21 5.85
N LEU A 126 -7.93 8.45 6.42
CA LEU A 126 -7.03 7.40 6.90
C LEU A 126 -7.60 6.57 8.07
N GLU A 127 -8.51 7.13 8.87
CA GLU A 127 -9.24 6.38 9.91
C GLU A 127 -10.10 5.24 9.35
N LYS A 128 -10.42 5.25 8.06
CA LYS A 128 -11.17 4.19 7.38
C LYS A 128 -10.29 3.00 6.99
N VAL A 129 -8.97 3.20 6.84
CA VAL A 129 -8.04 2.15 6.38
C VAL A 129 -8.12 0.87 7.22
N PRO A 130 -8.19 0.90 8.58
CA PRO A 130 -8.26 -0.32 9.38
C PRO A 130 -9.51 -1.18 9.15
N SER A 131 -10.59 -0.61 8.56
CA SER A 131 -11.80 -1.36 8.21
C SER A 131 -11.85 -1.78 6.73
N MET A 132 -10.87 -1.38 5.92
CA MET A 132 -10.80 -1.82 4.52
C MET A 132 -10.44 -3.30 4.41
N PRO A 133 -10.93 -4.02 3.39
CA PRO A 133 -10.72 -5.47 3.27
C PRO A 133 -9.26 -5.90 3.33
N PHE A 134 -8.33 -5.14 2.72
CA PHE A 134 -6.90 -5.47 2.73
C PHE A 134 -6.25 -5.46 4.13
N MET A 135 -6.83 -4.73 5.10
CA MET A 135 -6.39 -4.72 6.50
C MET A 135 -7.08 -5.83 7.32
N GLY A 136 -7.97 -6.62 6.70
CA GLY A 136 -8.66 -7.75 7.33
C GLY A 136 -7.71 -8.85 7.81
N PRO A 137 -8.13 -9.66 8.80
CA PRO A 137 -7.30 -10.71 9.40
C PRO A 137 -6.91 -11.83 8.44
N ASP A 138 -7.59 -11.96 7.30
CA ASP A 138 -7.30 -12.91 6.23
C ASP A 138 -6.26 -12.40 5.22
N ARG A 139 -5.93 -11.10 5.25
CA ARG A 139 -5.03 -10.45 4.26
C ARG A 139 -3.80 -9.79 4.88
N CYS A 140 -3.96 -9.25 6.08
CA CYS A 140 -2.92 -8.50 6.78
C CYS A 140 -2.66 -9.15 8.14
N ASP A 141 -1.40 -9.25 8.54
CA ASP A 141 -1.05 -9.77 9.85
C ASP A 141 -1.29 -8.73 10.95
N ASP A 142 -1.30 -9.18 12.22
CA ASP A 142 -1.52 -8.30 13.37
C ASP A 142 -0.43 -7.22 13.51
N ALA A 143 0.82 -7.52 13.13
CA ALA A 143 1.92 -6.58 13.28
C ALA A 143 1.79 -5.42 12.29
N THR A 144 1.49 -5.70 11.02
CA THR A 144 1.24 -4.67 10.00
C THR A 144 0.04 -3.79 10.37
N ARG A 145 -1.08 -4.36 10.84
CA ARG A 145 -2.21 -3.57 11.37
C ARG A 145 -1.81 -2.66 12.53
N ASN A 146 -1.01 -3.17 13.45
CA ASN A 146 -0.57 -2.40 14.62
C ASN A 146 0.42 -1.30 14.23
N PHE A 147 1.25 -1.55 13.22
CA PHE A 147 2.17 -0.56 12.65
C PHE A 147 1.40 0.65 12.09
N PHE A 148 0.37 0.42 11.28
CA PHE A 148 -0.49 1.49 10.78
C PHE A 148 -1.20 2.27 11.91
N LYS A 149 -1.72 1.57 12.94
CA LYS A 149 -2.34 2.22 14.11
C LYS A 149 -1.38 3.13 14.85
N GLU A 150 -0.12 2.71 15.00
CA GLU A 150 0.91 3.53 15.64
C GLU A 150 1.26 4.77 14.79
N HIS A 151 1.31 4.64 13.46
CA HIS A 151 1.50 5.77 12.56
C HIS A 151 0.36 6.79 12.67
N MET A 152 -0.89 6.31 12.67
CA MET A 152 -2.06 7.15 12.92
C MET A 152 -1.98 7.88 14.28
N ARG A 153 -1.53 7.20 15.34
CA ARG A 153 -1.37 7.79 16.67
C ARG A 153 -0.32 8.92 16.66
N LYS A 154 0.83 8.70 16.01
CA LYS A 154 1.88 9.72 15.85
C LYS A 154 1.39 10.92 15.05
N ALA A 155 0.74 10.68 13.91
CA ALA A 155 0.21 11.74 13.06
C ALA A 155 -0.82 12.62 13.80
N LYS A 156 -1.70 12.02 14.60
CA LYS A 156 -2.65 12.76 15.47
C LYS A 156 -1.98 13.63 16.53
N LEU A 157 -0.72 13.35 16.87
CA LEU A 157 0.11 14.15 17.77
C LEU A 157 1.03 15.13 17.01
N GLY A 158 0.89 15.24 15.69
CA GLY A 158 1.72 16.10 14.83
C GLY A 158 3.10 15.52 14.51
N ASP A 159 3.37 14.26 14.83
CA ASP A 159 4.62 13.58 14.47
C ASP A 159 4.49 12.92 13.09
N PRO A 160 5.24 13.38 12.07
CA PRO A 160 5.11 12.87 10.71
C PRO A 160 5.89 11.59 10.44
N SER A 161 6.73 11.13 11.38
CA SER A 161 7.71 10.07 11.13
C SER A 161 7.11 8.75 10.63
N GLY A 162 5.91 8.39 11.12
CA GLY A 162 5.22 7.17 10.70
C GLY A 162 4.83 7.21 9.22
N PHE A 163 4.10 8.24 8.80
CA PHE A 163 3.69 8.37 7.40
C PHE A 163 4.87 8.68 6.47
N GLN A 164 5.90 9.41 6.91
CA GLN A 164 7.11 9.58 6.12
C GLN A 164 7.76 8.24 5.77
N GLN A 165 7.88 7.36 6.78
CA GLN A 165 8.44 6.03 6.58
C GLN A 165 7.57 5.18 5.65
N ASP A 166 6.25 5.19 5.85
CA ASP A 166 5.32 4.38 5.05
C ASP A 166 5.33 4.82 3.59
N VAL A 167 5.22 6.14 3.35
CA VAL A 167 5.28 6.72 2.01
C VAL A 167 6.61 6.46 1.31
N GLN A 168 7.73 6.48 2.03
CA GLN A 168 9.04 6.21 1.46
C GLN A 168 9.22 4.73 1.06
N THR A 169 8.60 3.81 1.81
CA THR A 169 8.89 2.38 1.70
C THR A 169 7.86 1.62 0.88
N ASN A 170 6.58 1.95 1.06
CA ASN A 170 5.46 1.11 0.60
C ASN A 170 4.65 1.76 -0.52
N CYS A 171 4.70 3.09 -0.64
CA CYS A 171 3.88 3.78 -1.61
C CYS A 171 4.45 3.72 -3.03
N PRO A 172 3.60 3.51 -4.05
CA PRO A 172 3.99 3.66 -5.44
C PRO A 172 4.63 5.04 -5.69
N VAL A 173 5.58 5.07 -6.63
CA VAL A 173 6.12 6.33 -7.15
C VAL A 173 4.99 6.98 -7.95
N MET A 174 4.52 8.14 -7.47
CA MET A 174 3.40 8.88 -8.08
C MET A 174 3.93 9.98 -8.99
#